data_AF-A0A5N9C2E0-F1
#
_entry.id   AF-A0A5N9C2E0-F1
#
_cell.length_a   1.000
_cell.length_b   1.000
_cell.length_c   1.000
_cell.angle_alpha   90.00
_cell.angle_beta   90.00
_cell.angle_gamma   90.00
#
_symmetry.space_group_name_H-M   'P 1'
#
loop_
_entity.id
_entity.type
_entity.pdbx_description
1 polymer ?
#
loop_
_entity_poly.entity_id
_entity_poly.type
_entity_poly.pdbx_seq_one_letter_code
_entity_poly.pdbx_strand_id
1 'polypeptide(L)' 'MTIYYWCSSCERAFPQDNPDSCIYDDCKGKKNSLFKWSDYRKQSPGAPDLPEFDVVYRLDYFINEI' A
#
# COMPACT_ATOMS: atom_id res chain seq x y z
N MET A 1 1.44 -11.82 -14.84
CA MET A 1 2.18 -11.55 -13.58
C MET A 1 1.24 -10.79 -12.67
N THR A 2 1.09 -11.21 -11.42
CA THR A 2 0.25 -10.49 -10.45
C THR A 2 0.98 -9.23 -10.00
N ILE A 3 0.36 -8.07 -10.21
CA ILE A 3 0.87 -6.79 -9.68
C ILE A 3 0.21 -6.55 -8.33
N TYR A 4 1.01 -6.12 -7.36
CA TYR A 4 0.54 -5.78 -6.02
C TYR A 4 0.54 -4.27 -5.84
N TYR A 5 -0.52 -3.79 -5.21
CA TYR A 5 -0.71 -2.38 -4.89
C TYR A 5 -0.86 -2.23 -3.38
N TRP A 6 -0.38 -1.11 -2.85
CA TRP A 6 -0.53 -0.70 -1.48
C TRP A 6 -1.36 0.58 -1.43
N CYS A 7 -2.36 0.60 -0.55
CA CYS A 7 -3.17 1.76 -0.30
C CYS A 7 -2.70 2.46 0.98
N SER A 8 -2.21 3.69 0.90
CA SER A 8 -1.79 4.46 2.07
C SER A 8 -2.93 4.85 3.01
N SER A 9 -4.15 4.94 2.50
CA SER A 9 -5.32 5.33 3.31
C SER A 9 -5.79 4.26 4.28
N CYS A 10 -5.62 2.99 3.93
CA CYS A 10 -5.95 1.83 4.79
C CYS A 10 -4.71 1.00 5.11
N GLU A 11 -3.54 1.50 4.70
CA GLU A 11 -2.22 0.92 4.91
C GLU A 11 -2.13 -0.54 4.50
N ARG A 12 -2.95 -0.99 3.55
CA ARG A 12 -3.08 -2.40 3.18
C ARG A 12 -2.75 -2.63 1.73
N ALA A 13 -2.16 -3.79 1.47
CA ALA A 13 -1.76 -4.20 0.14
C ALA A 13 -2.66 -5.31 -0.39
N PHE A 14 -2.88 -5.31 -1.70
CA PHE A 14 -3.78 -6.23 -2.38
C PHE A 14 -3.30 -6.56 -3.81
N PRO A 15 -3.66 -7.74 -4.35
CA PRO A 15 -3.33 -8.13 -5.71
C PRO A 15 -4.41 -7.64 -6.68
N GLN A 16 -4.05 -6.87 -7.70
CA GLN A 16 -4.99 -6.48 -8.75
C GLN A 16 -4.26 -6.04 -10.03
N ASP A 17 -4.88 -6.27 -11.18
CA ASP A 17 -4.42 -5.72 -12.45
C ASP A 17 -4.94 -4.27 -12.60
N ASN A 18 -4.03 -3.30 -12.58
CA ASN A 18 -4.28 -1.87 -12.81
C ASN A 18 -5.52 -1.27 -12.11
N PRO A 19 -5.61 -1.35 -10.76
CA PRO A 19 -6.64 -0.66 -10.00
C PRO A 19 -6.62 0.86 -10.19
N ASP A 20 -7.82 1.44 -10.34
CA ASP A 20 -8.05 2.89 -10.28
C ASP A 20 -8.03 3.45 -8.84
N SER A 21 -8.32 2.60 -7.84
CA SER A 21 -8.46 2.99 -6.44
C SER A 21 -8.20 1.82 -5.51
N CYS A 22 -8.08 2.11 -4.21
CA CYS A 22 -8.05 1.07 -3.18
C CYS A 22 -9.34 0.23 -3.20
N ILE A 23 -9.22 -1.06 -2.87
CA ILE A 23 -10.33 -2.03 -2.96
C ILE A 23 -11.08 -2.27 -1.65
N TYR A 24 -10.43 -2.04 -0.50
CA TYR A 24 -11.05 -2.31 0.80
C TYR A 24 -12.15 -1.29 1.09
N ASP A 25 -13.28 -1.74 1.64
CA ASP A 25 -14.46 -0.90 1.88
C ASP A 25 -14.15 0.37 2.68
N ASP A 26 -13.24 0.30 3.65
CA ASP A 26 -12.85 1.43 4.50
C ASP A 26 -11.98 2.50 3.80
N CYS A 27 -11.38 2.18 2.65
CA CYS A 27 -10.56 3.10 1.85
C CYS A 27 -10.96 3.18 0.37
N LYS A 28 -12.09 2.57 0.00
CA LYS A 28 -12.56 2.49 -1.37
C LYS A 28 -12.79 3.87 -1.97
N GLY A 29 -12.37 4.06 -3.22
CA GLY A 29 -12.52 5.32 -3.95
C GLY A 29 -11.44 6.37 -3.68
N LYS A 30 -10.52 6.15 -2.74
CA LYS A 30 -9.37 7.05 -2.51
C LYS A 30 -8.24 6.83 -3.52
N LYS A 31 -8.41 7.36 -4.73
CA LYS A 31 -7.45 7.21 -5.85
C LYS A 31 -6.04 7.73 -5.53
N ASN A 32 -5.95 8.86 -4.81
CA ASN A 32 -4.67 9.50 -4.47
C ASN A 32 -3.86 8.77 -3.39
N SER A 33 -4.37 7.64 -2.90
CA SER A 33 -3.71 6.84 -1.86
C SER A 33 -3.18 5.52 -2.39
N LEU A 34 -3.19 5.29 -3.70
CA LEU A 34 -2.82 4.01 -4.31
C LEU A 34 -1.40 4.06 -4.90
N PHE A 35 -0.54 3.14 -4.47
CA PHE A 35 0.85 3.03 -4.90
C PHE A 35 1.18 1.58 -5.27
N LYS A 36 2.19 1.35 -6.11
CA LYS A 36 2.67 -0.02 -6.37
C LYS A 36 3.42 -0.53 -5.14
N TRP A 37 3.26 -1.82 -4.83
CA TRP A 37 4.01 -2.46 -3.74
C TRP A 37 5.51 -2.30 -3.90
N SER A 38 6.01 -2.36 -5.14
CA SER A 38 7.41 -2.13 -5.45
C SER A 38 7.91 -0.74 -5.03
N ASP A 39 7.05 0.28 -5.09
CA ASP A 39 7.41 1.64 -4.68
C ASP A 39 7.27 1.83 -3.17
N TYR A 40 6.33 1.13 -2.53
CA TYR A 40 6.28 1.04 -1.06
C TYR A 40 7.55 0.39 -0.50
N ARG A 41 8.01 -0.73 -1.07
CA ARG A 41 9.25 -1.42 -0.65
C ARG A 41 10.51 -0.56 -0.74
N LYS A 42 10.57 0.37 -1.70
CA LYS A 42 11.68 1.34 -1.79
C LYS A 42 11.70 2.29 -0.59
N GLN A 43 10.53 2.58 0.00
CA GLN A 43 10.38 3.45 1.16
C GLN A 43 10.45 2.68 2.49
N SER A 44 10.11 1.40 2.49
CA SER A 44 10.15 0.51 3.66
C SER A 44 11.12 -0.66 3.41
N PRO A 45 12.42 -0.52 3.75
CA PRO A 45 13.43 -1.54 3.50
C PRO A 45 13.24 -2.85 4.29
N GLY A 46 12.31 -2.88 5.25
CA GLY A 46 11.91 -4.09 5.99
C GLY A 46 10.71 -4.83 5.38
N ALA A 47 10.11 -4.31 4.30
CA ALA A 47 8.93 -4.90 3.71
C ALA A 47 9.24 -6.18 2.92
N PRO A 48 8.39 -7.23 3.03
CA PRO A 48 8.59 -8.49 2.32
C PRO A 48 8.48 -8.32 0.80
N ASP A 49 9.05 -9.28 0.04
CA ASP A 49 8.98 -9.27 -1.42
C ASP A 49 7.54 -9.25 -1.95
N LEU A 50 6.67 -9.99 -1.29
CA LEU A 50 5.23 -10.04 -1.54
C LEU A 50 4.49 -9.58 -0.30
N PRO A 51 3.43 -8.76 -0.44
CA PRO A 51 2.62 -8.39 0.70
C PRO A 51 1.78 -9.59 1.15
N GLU A 52 1.59 -9.67 2.46
CA GLU A 52 0.61 -10.53 3.11
C GLU A 52 -0.75 -9.82 3.10
N PHE A 53 -1.80 -10.59 2.81
CA PHE A 53 -3.16 -10.04 2.81
C PHE A 53 -3.64 -9.82 4.25
N ASP A 54 -4.46 -8.78 4.43
CA ASP A 54 -4.98 -8.35 5.74
C ASP A 54 -3.93 -7.85 6.74
N VAL A 55 -2.67 -7.72 6.33
CA VAL A 55 -1.61 -7.09 7.12
C VAL A 55 -1.57 -5.58 6.84
N VAL A 56 -1.48 -4.82 7.93
CA VAL A 56 -1.32 -3.37 7.90
C VAL A 56 0.17 -3.03 7.79
N TYR A 57 0.52 -2.40 6.68
CA TYR A 57 1.83 -1.89 6.31
C TYR A 57 1.86 -0.38 6.47
N ARG A 58 2.20 0.08 7.68
CA ARG A 58 2.34 1.51 7.95
C ARG A 58 3.63 2.03 7.33
N LEU A 59 3.54 3.12 6.58
CA LEU A 59 4.72 3.94 6.37
C LEU A 59 4.90 4.74 7.65
N ASP A 60 5.95 4.45 8.42
CA ASP A 60 6.50 5.38 9.40
C ASP A 60 7.01 6.62 8.64
N TYR A 61 6.08 7.46 8.18
CA TYR A 61 6.40 8.85 7.89
C TYR A 61 6.87 9.43 9.21
N PHE A 62 8.18 9.66 9.31
CA PHE A 62 8.85 10.44 10.34
C PHE A 62 7.87 11.21 11.26
N ILE A 63 7.63 10.70 12.47
CA ILE A 63 7.37 11.59 13.60
C ILE A 63 8.70 12.29 13.86
N ASN A 64 9.02 13.28 13.04
CA ASN A 64 10.02 14.31 13.25
C ASN A 64 9.54 15.54 12.45
N GLU A 65 8.31 15.98 12.76
CA GLU A 65 7.92 17.36 12.51
C GLU A 65 8.19 18.12 13.81
N ILE A 66 9.37 18.77 13.83
CA ILE A 66 9.79 20.02 14.52
C ILE A 66 9.65 20.10 16.05
#